data_AF-A0A2Y9MV00-F1
#
_entry.id   AF-A0A2Y9MV00-F1
#
_cell.length_a   1.000
_cell.length_b   1.000
_cell.length_c   1.000
_cell.angle_alpha   90.00
_cell.angle_beta   90.00
_cell.angle_gamma   90.00
#
_symmetry.space_group_name_H-M   'P 1'
#
loop_
_entity.id
_entity.type
_entity.pdbx_description
1 polymer ?
#
loop_
_entity_poly.entity_id
_entity_poly.type
_entity_poly.pdbx_seq_one_letter_code
_entity_poly.pdbx_strand_id
1 'polypeptide(L)'
;MKLMDVAELVKQPPDVTENPYRKFVKQASIGKQIPAPEEDSACQFFFDLNEKQGRKRSSTGRDSKSSPHPKQPRKLPQPPGPCWFCLASPEVEKHLVVSVGTHCYLALAKGGLSDDHVLILPIGHYQSVVELSAEVVEEVEQYKATLRRFFKSQGKRCILFERNYKSHHLQLQVIPVPLSRCATDDIKDAFITQAQEQQIELLEIPEHSDIKQIAQPGAAYFYVELDTGEKLFHRIKKNFPLQFGREVLASEAILNIPDKSDWRQCQISKEEEETLARHFRKDFEPFDFTLDD
;
A
#
# COMPACT_ATOMS: atom_id res chain seq x y z
N MET A 1 -35.07 -50.03 12.11
CA MET A 1 -33.60 -49.97 11.98
C MET A 1 -33.02 -50.68 13.20
N LYS A 2 -32.13 -51.66 13.02
CA LYS A 2 -31.52 -52.38 14.16
C LYS A 2 -30.46 -51.47 14.81
N LEU A 3 -30.55 -51.27 16.12
CA LEU A 3 -29.53 -50.59 16.91
C LEU A 3 -28.28 -51.48 16.94
N MET A 4 -27.14 -50.97 16.45
CA MET A 4 -25.85 -51.64 16.53
C MET A 4 -25.32 -51.61 17.96
N ASP A 5 -24.63 -52.68 18.35
CA ASP A 5 -24.03 -52.80 19.67
C ASP A 5 -22.81 -51.86 19.80
N VAL A 6 -22.57 -51.35 21.00
CA VAL A 6 -21.51 -50.35 21.27
C VAL A 6 -20.13 -50.89 20.92
N ALA A 7 -19.93 -52.20 21.03
CA ALA A 7 -18.67 -52.86 20.67
C ALA A 7 -18.38 -52.84 19.15
N GLU A 8 -19.42 -52.83 18.30
CA GLU A 8 -19.24 -52.68 16.85
C GLU A 8 -18.89 -51.25 16.47
N LEU A 9 -19.42 -50.25 17.19
CA LEU A 9 -19.18 -48.84 16.95
C LEU A 9 -17.73 -48.40 17.21
N VAL A 10 -16.99 -49.13 18.05
CA VAL A 10 -15.62 -48.77 18.45
C VAL A 10 -14.57 -49.65 17.76
N LYS A 11 -14.98 -50.58 16.90
CA LYS A 11 -14.07 -51.50 16.21
C LYS A 11 -13.28 -50.76 15.13
N GLN A 12 -11.96 -50.68 15.29
CA GLN A 12 -11.09 -50.06 14.28
C GLN A 12 -10.96 -50.97 13.04
N PRO A 13 -10.92 -50.39 11.82
CA PRO A 13 -10.65 -51.12 10.59
C PRO A 13 -9.30 -51.87 10.61
N PRO A 14 -9.14 -52.96 9.83
CA PRO A 14 -7.94 -53.79 9.89
C PRO A 14 -6.65 -53.11 9.40
N ASP A 15 -6.75 -52.04 8.60
CA ASP A 15 -5.59 -51.35 8.00
C ASP A 15 -5.14 -50.09 8.78
N VAL A 16 -5.49 -49.99 10.07
CA VAL A 16 -5.07 -48.85 10.89
C VAL A 16 -3.67 -49.10 11.46
N THR A 17 -2.76 -48.16 11.19
CA THR A 17 -1.43 -48.15 11.82
C THR A 17 -1.57 -47.64 13.26
N GLU A 18 -1.14 -48.44 14.23
CA GLU A 18 -1.21 -48.11 15.66
C GLU A 18 -0.43 -46.82 15.99
N ASN A 19 -1.00 -46.00 16.89
CA ASN A 19 -0.36 -44.76 17.33
C ASN A 19 0.96 -45.06 18.07
N PRO A 20 2.13 -44.62 17.57
CA PRO A 20 3.43 -44.93 18.14
C PRO A 20 3.66 -44.33 19.53
N TYR A 21 2.84 -43.37 19.97
CA TYR A 21 2.95 -42.74 21.28
C TYR A 21 2.11 -43.42 22.37
N ARG A 22 1.37 -44.50 22.06
CA ARG A 22 0.50 -45.20 23.04
C ARG A 22 1.26 -45.74 24.26
N LYS A 23 2.57 -46.01 24.12
CA LYS A 23 3.43 -46.47 25.22
C LYS A 23 3.77 -45.37 26.23
N PHE A 24 3.77 -44.09 25.84
CA PHE A 24 4.05 -42.97 26.74
C PHE A 24 2.89 -42.71 27.72
N VAL A 25 1.65 -43.05 27.33
CA VAL A 25 0.47 -42.92 28.20
C VAL A 25 0.44 -44.01 29.27
N LYS A 26 0.98 -45.21 29.01
CA LYS A 26 1.04 -46.31 29.99
C LYS A 26 2.20 -46.23 30.98
N GLN A 27 3.24 -45.43 30.70
CA GLN A 27 4.33 -45.19 31.66
C GLN A 27 4.04 -44.03 32.63
N ALA A 28 3.01 -43.22 32.37
CA ALA A 28 2.58 -42.15 33.27
C ALA A 28 1.66 -42.64 34.41
N SER A 29 1.34 -43.95 34.48
CA SER A 29 0.40 -44.50 35.46
C SER A 29 1.04 -45.28 36.61
N ILE A 30 2.30 -45.00 36.97
CA ILE A 30 2.84 -45.34 38.30
C ILE A 30 3.65 -44.15 38.82
N GLY A 31 2.97 -43.17 39.45
CA GLY A 31 3.64 -42.19 40.31
C GLY A 31 3.05 -40.77 40.37
N LYS A 32 1.99 -40.62 41.20
CA LYS A 32 1.40 -39.37 41.76
C LYS A 32 0.67 -38.40 40.83
N GLN A 33 -0.57 -38.12 41.23
CA GLN A 33 -1.64 -37.37 40.57
C GLN A 33 -1.26 -35.93 40.22
N ILE A 34 -1.47 -35.57 38.96
CA ILE A 34 -1.51 -34.20 38.43
C ILE A 34 -2.78 -34.14 37.56
N PRO A 35 -3.73 -33.19 37.77
CA PRO A 35 -4.91 -33.09 36.92
C PRO A 35 -4.54 -32.52 35.55
N ALA A 36 -4.97 -33.19 34.49
CA ALA A 36 -4.93 -32.71 33.11
C ALA A 36 -6.15 -31.79 32.84
N PRO A 37 -6.05 -30.85 31.88
CA PRO A 37 -7.02 -29.78 31.70
C PRO A 37 -8.31 -30.30 31.06
N GLU A 38 -9.45 -29.85 31.58
CA GLU A 38 -10.77 -30.10 31.00
C GLU A 38 -10.97 -29.26 29.72
N GLU A 39 -11.54 -29.90 28.72
CA GLU A 39 -12.05 -29.31 27.48
C GLU A 39 -13.22 -28.38 27.82
N ASP A 40 -13.03 -27.08 27.63
CA ASP A 40 -14.14 -26.13 27.83
C ASP A 40 -15.11 -26.20 26.64
N SER A 41 -16.24 -26.81 26.96
CA SER A 41 -17.56 -26.70 26.33
C SER A 41 -17.95 -25.24 26.04
N ALA A 42 -18.76 -25.10 25.00
CA ALA A 42 -19.34 -23.87 24.49
C ALA A 42 -19.83 -22.88 25.56
N CYS A 43 -19.61 -21.60 25.25
CA CYS A 43 -19.98 -20.38 25.95
C CYS A 43 -21.29 -20.42 26.76
N GLN A 44 -21.23 -20.07 28.05
CA GLN A 44 -22.32 -19.38 28.73
C GLN A 44 -21.75 -18.23 29.58
N PHE A 45 -22.12 -17.00 29.20
CA PHE A 45 -21.78 -15.79 29.94
C PHE A 45 -22.69 -15.66 31.16
N PHE A 46 -22.12 -15.38 32.33
CA PHE A 46 -22.88 -14.88 33.49
C PHE A 46 -22.15 -13.68 34.09
N PHE A 47 -22.81 -12.52 34.09
CA PHE A 47 -22.35 -11.27 34.68
C PHE A 47 -22.97 -11.18 36.07
N ASP A 48 -22.16 -11.10 37.14
CA ASP A 48 -22.67 -10.77 38.47
C ASP A 48 -21.99 -9.51 39.02
N LEU A 49 -22.83 -8.50 39.25
CA LEU A 49 -22.54 -7.25 39.93
C LEU A 49 -22.69 -7.45 41.44
N ASN A 50 -21.98 -6.65 42.24
CA ASN A 50 -22.05 -6.54 43.72
C ASN A 50 -21.34 -7.67 44.50
N GLU A 51 -20.51 -7.48 45.54
CA GLU A 51 -20.31 -6.37 46.47
C GLU A 51 -18.86 -6.30 47.03
N LYS A 52 -18.62 -5.18 47.69
CA LYS A 52 -17.46 -4.73 48.48
C LYS A 52 -17.03 -5.73 49.58
N GLN A 53 -15.72 -5.90 49.77
CA GLN A 53 -14.96 -5.61 51.01
C GLN A 53 -13.58 -6.28 51.01
N GLY A 54 -12.52 -5.51 51.24
CA GLY A 54 -11.18 -6.05 51.52
C GLY A 54 -10.14 -4.95 51.70
N ARG A 55 -9.72 -4.73 52.95
CA ARG A 55 -8.92 -3.59 53.44
C ARG A 55 -7.45 -3.59 53.00
N LYS A 56 -6.90 -2.37 52.96
CA LYS A 56 -5.48 -1.96 52.82
C LYS A 56 -4.46 -2.83 53.57
N ARG A 57 -3.30 -3.07 52.93
CA ARG A 57 -1.98 -3.03 53.58
C ARG A 57 -0.98 -2.30 52.67
N SER A 58 -0.47 -1.18 53.16
CA SER A 58 0.75 -0.55 52.63
C SER A 58 1.94 -1.16 53.36
N SER A 59 2.92 -1.68 52.62
CA SER A 59 4.30 -1.70 53.10
C SER A 59 5.26 -1.59 51.92
N THR A 60 6.09 -0.56 52.04
CA THR A 60 7.36 -0.31 51.35
C THR A 60 8.19 -1.55 51.06
N GLY A 61 8.67 -1.66 49.82
CA GLY A 61 9.72 -2.59 49.42
C GLY A 61 10.15 -2.30 47.99
N ARG A 62 11.27 -1.61 47.82
CA ARG A 62 12.02 -1.60 46.55
C ARG A 62 12.59 -2.99 46.37
N ASP A 63 12.18 -3.69 45.33
CA ASP A 63 13.02 -4.67 44.67
C ASP A 63 12.63 -4.81 43.19
N SER A 64 13.67 -4.68 42.37
CA SER A 64 13.72 -4.99 40.95
C SER A 64 13.19 -6.41 40.69
N LYS A 65 12.14 -6.53 39.86
CA LYS A 65 11.90 -7.66 38.95
C LYS A 65 10.77 -7.30 37.99
N SER A 66 11.14 -7.11 36.74
CA SER A 66 10.27 -6.90 35.58
C SER A 66 9.29 -8.07 35.42
N SER A 67 8.01 -7.83 35.69
CA SER A 67 6.92 -8.74 35.36
C SER A 67 6.81 -8.93 33.84
N PRO A 68 6.64 -10.16 33.32
CA PRO A 68 6.34 -10.38 31.92
C PRO A 68 4.90 -9.96 31.67
N HIS A 69 4.67 -8.71 31.29
CA HIS A 69 3.40 -8.32 30.71
C HIS A 69 3.18 -9.18 29.45
N PRO A 70 2.06 -9.92 29.34
CA PRO A 70 1.70 -10.53 28.07
C PRO A 70 1.56 -9.36 27.08
N LYS A 71 2.46 -9.33 26.09
CA LYS A 71 2.37 -8.38 24.97
C LYS A 71 0.98 -8.57 24.40
N GLN A 72 0.12 -7.57 24.58
CA GLN A 72 -1.18 -7.55 23.92
C GLN A 72 -0.92 -7.90 22.44
N PRO A 73 -1.71 -8.80 21.83
CA PRO A 73 -1.68 -8.98 20.39
C PRO A 73 -1.75 -7.57 19.80
N ARG A 74 -0.73 -7.18 19.02
CA ARG A 74 -0.77 -5.92 18.28
C ARG A 74 -2.12 -5.92 17.59
N LYS A 75 -3.00 -4.97 17.95
CA LYS A 75 -4.24 -4.77 17.22
C LYS A 75 -3.85 -4.72 15.75
N LEU A 76 -4.46 -5.57 14.93
CA LEU A 76 -4.39 -5.42 13.49
C LEU A 76 -4.67 -3.93 13.20
N PRO A 77 -3.84 -3.26 12.39
CA PRO A 77 -4.06 -1.85 12.07
C PRO A 77 -5.53 -1.71 11.66
N GLN A 78 -6.30 -0.94 12.44
CA GLN A 78 -7.65 -0.61 12.00
C GLN A 78 -7.51 0.07 10.63
N PRO A 79 -8.40 -0.22 9.67
CA PRO A 79 -8.35 0.46 8.39
C PRO A 79 -8.38 1.97 8.67
N PRO A 80 -7.38 2.73 8.19
CA PRO A 80 -7.26 4.15 8.47
C PRO A 80 -8.33 4.89 7.68
N GLY A 81 -9.54 4.99 8.26
CA GLY A 81 -10.67 5.67 7.64
C GLY A 81 -11.05 5.15 6.25
N PRO A 82 -12.03 5.79 5.59
CA PRO A 82 -12.28 5.59 4.17
C PRO A 82 -11.08 6.03 3.34
N CYS A 83 -10.63 5.19 2.40
CA CYS A 83 -9.56 5.52 1.47
C CYS A 83 -10.07 6.48 0.39
N TRP A 84 -9.37 7.58 0.12
CA TRP A 84 -9.75 8.57 -0.91
C TRP A 84 -9.51 8.09 -2.35
N PHE A 85 -8.75 7.02 -2.54
CA PHE A 85 -8.40 6.46 -3.85
C PHE A 85 -9.07 5.11 -4.14
N CYS A 86 -9.84 4.56 -3.19
CA CYS A 86 -10.62 3.36 -3.49
C CYS A 86 -11.92 3.78 -4.21
N LEU A 87 -12.17 3.26 -5.42
CA LEU A 87 -13.41 3.54 -6.17
C LEU A 87 -14.70 3.14 -5.41
N ALA A 88 -14.60 2.16 -4.51
CA ALA A 88 -15.69 1.73 -3.65
C ALA A 88 -15.95 2.67 -2.45
N SER A 89 -15.02 3.59 -2.16
CA SER A 89 -15.15 4.54 -1.06
C SER A 89 -16.14 5.64 -1.41
N PRO A 90 -16.99 6.10 -0.47
CA PRO A 90 -17.86 7.23 -0.70
C PRO A 90 -17.10 8.57 -0.83
N GLU A 91 -15.85 8.64 -0.35
CA GLU A 91 -15.04 9.86 -0.36
C GLU A 91 -14.21 10.04 -1.64
N VAL A 92 -14.35 9.12 -2.61
CA VAL A 92 -13.61 9.21 -3.88
C VAL A 92 -14.19 10.30 -4.79
N GLU A 93 -13.32 11.12 -5.36
CA GLU A 93 -13.68 12.21 -6.28
C GLU A 93 -13.95 11.65 -7.69
N LYS A 94 -15.13 11.06 -7.88
CA LYS A 94 -15.50 10.34 -9.12
C LYS A 94 -15.41 11.19 -10.39
N HIS A 95 -15.58 12.50 -10.29
CA HIS A 95 -15.54 13.40 -11.44
C HIS A 95 -14.15 13.52 -12.07
N LEU A 96 -13.09 13.21 -11.31
CA LEU A 96 -11.69 13.23 -11.77
C LEU A 96 -11.29 11.96 -12.54
N VAL A 97 -12.10 10.89 -12.50
CA VAL A 97 -11.78 9.60 -13.15
C VAL A 97 -11.91 9.72 -14.66
N VAL A 98 -10.84 9.48 -15.40
CA VAL A 98 -10.76 9.67 -16.86
C VAL A 98 -11.07 8.37 -17.60
N SER A 99 -10.36 7.29 -17.26
CA SER A 99 -10.43 5.97 -17.89
C SER A 99 -10.43 4.90 -16.80
N VAL A 100 -11.13 3.79 -17.02
CA VAL A 100 -11.24 2.68 -16.08
C VAL A 100 -10.99 1.40 -16.86
N GLY A 101 -9.90 0.71 -16.54
CA GLY A 101 -9.57 -0.59 -17.08
C GLY A 101 -10.09 -1.73 -16.19
N THR A 102 -9.44 -2.88 -16.31
CA THR A 102 -9.85 -4.11 -15.61
C THR A 102 -9.41 -4.09 -14.15
N HIS A 103 -8.17 -3.67 -13.88
CA HIS A 103 -7.57 -3.64 -12.55
C HIS A 103 -7.07 -2.26 -12.14
N CYS A 104 -6.86 -1.36 -13.10
CA CYS A 104 -6.40 0.01 -12.85
C CYS A 104 -7.38 1.03 -13.41
N TYR A 105 -7.28 2.26 -12.92
CA TYR A 105 -7.98 3.39 -13.47
C TYR A 105 -7.07 4.61 -13.50
N LEU A 106 -7.36 5.50 -14.43
CA LEU A 106 -6.69 6.77 -14.61
C LEU A 106 -7.56 7.89 -14.05
N ALA A 107 -6.99 8.79 -13.25
CA ALA A 107 -7.70 9.96 -12.75
C ALA A 107 -6.81 11.19 -12.77
N LEU A 108 -7.40 12.38 -12.90
CA LEU A 108 -6.67 13.64 -12.70
C LEU A 108 -6.27 13.80 -11.24
N ALA A 109 -5.08 14.37 -11.03
CA ALA A 109 -4.60 14.70 -9.70
C ALA A 109 -5.31 15.95 -9.16
N LYS A 110 -5.95 15.83 -7.99
CA LYS A 110 -6.48 16.98 -7.27
C LYS A 110 -5.35 17.94 -6.91
N GLY A 111 -5.42 19.18 -7.40
CA GLY A 111 -4.33 20.15 -7.28
C GLY A 111 -3.05 19.70 -8.00
N GLY A 112 -3.15 19.31 -9.28
CA GLY A 112 -2.02 18.95 -10.12
C GLY A 112 -0.98 20.07 -10.31
N LEU A 113 0.25 19.72 -10.72
CA LEU A 113 1.27 20.71 -11.10
C LEU A 113 0.95 21.32 -12.47
N SER A 114 0.41 20.49 -13.36
CA SER A 114 -0.12 20.82 -14.67
C SER A 114 -1.57 20.35 -14.78
N ASP A 115 -2.31 20.91 -15.74
CA ASP A 115 -3.69 20.55 -16.04
C ASP A 115 -3.83 19.08 -16.47
N ASP A 116 -2.75 18.51 -17.02
CA ASP A 116 -2.65 17.14 -17.48
C ASP A 116 -1.97 16.20 -16.45
N HIS A 117 -1.83 16.62 -15.19
CA HIS A 117 -1.25 15.77 -14.15
C HIS A 117 -2.26 14.66 -13.79
N VAL A 118 -1.91 13.42 -14.13
CA VAL A 118 -2.75 12.24 -13.91
C VAL A 118 -2.11 11.25 -12.94
N LEU A 119 -2.95 10.39 -12.38
CA LEU A 119 -2.61 9.32 -11.45
C LEU A 119 -3.04 7.99 -12.05
N ILE A 120 -2.13 7.03 -12.10
CA ILE A 120 -2.46 5.62 -12.32
C ILE A 120 -2.69 4.99 -10.95
N LEU A 121 -3.88 4.43 -10.74
CA LEU A 121 -4.35 3.93 -9.46
C LEU A 121 -4.92 2.52 -9.67
N PRO A 122 -4.53 1.51 -8.86
CA PRO A 122 -5.22 0.23 -8.89
C PRO A 122 -6.62 0.39 -8.28
N ILE A 123 -7.58 -0.37 -8.80
CA ILE A 123 -8.95 -0.44 -8.25
C ILE A 123 -8.91 -1.09 -6.86
N GLY A 124 -8.07 -2.12 -6.69
CA GLY A 124 -7.80 -2.77 -5.41
C GLY A 124 -6.97 -1.90 -4.46
N HIS A 125 -7.11 -2.13 -3.15
CA HIS A 125 -6.36 -1.41 -2.12
C HIS A 125 -4.96 -2.03 -1.96
N TYR A 126 -4.00 -1.51 -2.72
CA TYR A 126 -2.58 -1.87 -2.62
C TYR A 126 -1.77 -0.67 -2.16
N GLN A 127 -0.72 -0.87 -1.36
CA GLN A 127 0.07 0.25 -0.87
C GLN A 127 1.10 0.74 -1.90
N SER A 128 1.65 -0.17 -2.70
CA SER A 128 2.78 0.10 -3.59
C SER A 128 2.81 -0.82 -4.81
N VAL A 129 3.59 -0.46 -5.84
CA VAL A 129 3.77 -1.30 -7.05
C VAL A 129 4.35 -2.67 -6.70
N VAL A 130 5.17 -2.75 -5.66
CA VAL A 130 5.82 -3.99 -5.20
C VAL A 130 4.80 -5.04 -4.72
N GLU A 131 3.62 -4.60 -4.26
CA GLU A 131 2.57 -5.48 -3.74
C GLU A 131 1.57 -5.97 -4.81
N LEU A 132 1.69 -5.47 -6.04
CA LEU A 132 0.77 -5.80 -7.12
C LEU A 132 0.98 -7.22 -7.66
N SER A 133 -0.10 -7.87 -8.13
CA SER A 133 0.01 -9.12 -8.92
C SER A 133 0.55 -8.84 -10.32
N ALA A 134 0.93 -9.89 -11.06
CA ALA A 134 1.46 -9.74 -12.42
C ALA A 134 0.46 -9.07 -13.38
N GLU A 135 -0.81 -9.45 -13.31
CA GLU A 135 -1.91 -8.90 -14.12
C GLU A 135 -2.08 -7.39 -13.90
N VAL A 136 -2.03 -6.94 -12.64
CA VAL A 136 -2.16 -5.50 -12.33
C VAL A 136 -0.93 -4.72 -12.79
N VAL A 137 0.27 -5.30 -12.69
CA VAL A 137 1.50 -4.66 -13.19
C VAL A 137 1.47 -4.51 -14.70
N GLU A 138 1.01 -5.53 -15.43
CA GLU A 138 0.87 -5.48 -16.89
C GLU A 138 -0.03 -4.32 -17.33
N GLU A 139 -1.17 -4.15 -16.67
CA GLU A 139 -2.09 -3.05 -16.97
C GLU A 139 -1.51 -1.67 -16.58
N VAL A 140 -0.77 -1.59 -15.47
CA VAL A 140 -0.02 -0.35 -15.12
C VAL A 140 0.97 0.00 -16.23
N GLU A 141 1.76 -0.97 -16.71
CA GLU A 141 2.72 -0.74 -17.81
C GLU A 141 2.03 -0.36 -19.12
N GLN A 142 0.85 -0.92 -19.42
CA GLN A 142 0.02 -0.53 -20.56
C GLN A 142 -0.43 0.93 -20.46
N TYR A 143 -0.90 1.37 -19.27
CA TYR A 143 -1.22 2.78 -19.02
C TYR A 143 0.02 3.68 -19.16
N LYS A 144 1.17 3.29 -18.60
CA LYS A 144 2.43 4.05 -18.75
C LYS A 144 2.81 4.23 -20.21
N ALA A 145 2.80 3.15 -21.00
CA ALA A 145 3.15 3.18 -22.41
C ALA A 145 2.19 4.07 -23.22
N THR A 146 0.90 4.00 -22.91
CA THR A 146 -0.15 4.80 -23.53
C THR A 146 0.01 6.28 -23.23
N LEU A 147 0.19 6.64 -21.95
CA LEU A 147 0.42 8.04 -21.53
C LEU A 147 1.71 8.61 -22.12
N ARG A 148 2.77 7.82 -22.22
CA ARG A 148 4.01 8.23 -22.92
C ARG A 148 3.75 8.57 -24.37
N ARG A 149 3.01 7.74 -25.10
CA ARG A 149 2.63 8.01 -26.50
C ARG A 149 1.76 9.27 -26.62
N PHE A 150 0.78 9.40 -25.73
CA PHE A 150 -0.11 10.56 -25.67
C PHE A 150 0.67 11.86 -25.46
N PHE A 151 1.46 11.96 -24.40
CA PHE A 151 2.24 13.17 -24.10
C PHE A 151 3.33 13.45 -25.13
N LYS A 152 3.94 12.43 -25.70
CA LYS A 152 4.88 12.58 -26.82
C LYS A 152 4.21 13.23 -28.03
N SER A 153 2.96 12.88 -28.34
CA SER A 153 2.22 13.49 -29.45
C SER A 153 1.92 14.98 -29.21
N GLN A 154 1.84 15.39 -27.93
CA GLN A 154 1.67 16.79 -27.52
C GLN A 154 2.99 17.55 -27.31
N GLY A 155 4.14 16.92 -27.58
CA GLY A 155 5.45 17.54 -27.35
C GLY A 155 5.77 17.76 -25.86
N LYS A 156 5.34 16.82 -25.00
CA LYS A 156 5.62 16.81 -23.56
C LYS A 156 6.36 15.51 -23.18
N ARG A 157 7.31 15.60 -22.27
CA ARG A 157 7.97 14.45 -21.62
C ARG A 157 7.08 13.91 -20.52
N CYS A 158 7.04 12.59 -20.37
CA CYS A 158 6.24 11.92 -19.36
C CYS A 158 7.16 11.51 -18.21
N ILE A 159 7.05 12.17 -17.06
CA ILE A 159 7.79 11.82 -15.85
C ILE A 159 6.85 11.13 -14.88
N LEU A 160 7.25 9.97 -14.38
CA LEU A 160 6.45 9.20 -13.45
C LEU A 160 7.17 9.09 -12.12
N PHE A 161 6.45 9.19 -11.01
CA PHE A 161 7.04 8.86 -9.72
C PHE A 161 6.04 8.19 -8.78
N GLU A 162 6.58 7.37 -7.90
CA GLU A 162 5.85 6.70 -6.83
C GLU A 162 6.51 7.06 -5.49
N ARG A 163 5.68 7.41 -4.50
CA ARG A 163 6.10 7.57 -3.12
C ARG A 163 5.40 6.54 -2.24
N ASN A 164 6.09 5.44 -1.95
CA ASN A 164 5.66 4.48 -0.95
C ASN A 164 6.19 4.88 0.43
N TYR A 165 5.62 5.95 1.01
CA TYR A 165 5.90 6.38 2.38
C TYR A 165 4.70 7.09 2.96
N LYS A 166 4.16 6.56 4.07
CA LYS A 166 2.91 7.01 4.69
C LYS A 166 1.76 7.13 3.66
N SER A 167 1.76 6.27 2.64
CA SER A 167 0.65 6.11 1.70
C SER A 167 -0.13 4.87 2.10
N HIS A 168 -1.44 4.89 1.91
CA HIS A 168 -2.31 3.74 2.11
C HIS A 168 -2.72 3.10 0.78
N HIS A 169 -2.81 3.90 -0.28
CA HIS A 169 -3.12 3.46 -1.63
C HIS A 169 -1.96 3.83 -2.56
N LEU A 170 -1.68 2.95 -3.51
CA LEU A 170 -0.69 3.15 -4.55
C LEU A 170 -1.14 4.32 -5.43
N GLN A 171 -0.31 5.35 -5.50
CA GLN A 171 -0.49 6.48 -6.40
C GLN A 171 0.76 6.65 -7.27
N LEU A 172 0.70 6.16 -8.50
CA LEU A 172 1.73 6.42 -9.49
C LEU A 172 1.39 7.74 -10.19
N GLN A 173 2.15 8.78 -9.87
CA GLN A 173 1.93 10.15 -10.35
C GLN A 173 2.60 10.30 -11.70
N VAL A 174 1.89 10.88 -12.67
CA VAL A 174 2.36 11.07 -14.04
C VAL A 174 2.24 12.54 -14.40
N ILE A 175 3.39 13.20 -14.55
CA ILE A 175 3.46 14.64 -14.77
C ILE A 175 4.11 14.91 -16.12
N PRO A 176 3.37 15.54 -17.03
CA PRO A 176 3.93 15.95 -18.30
C PRO A 176 4.74 17.25 -18.16
N VAL A 177 5.95 17.24 -18.70
CA VAL A 177 6.86 18.39 -18.74
C VAL A 177 7.07 18.82 -20.19
N PRO A 178 6.73 20.05 -20.60
CA PRO A 178 6.88 20.49 -21.99
C PRO A 178 8.32 20.35 -22.51
N LEU A 179 8.48 19.91 -23.76
CA LEU A 179 9.81 19.71 -24.37
C LEU A 179 10.66 20.99 -24.39
N SER A 180 10.01 22.16 -24.43
CA SER A 180 10.63 23.48 -24.48
C SER A 180 11.19 23.99 -23.15
N ARG A 181 10.91 23.32 -22.03
CA ARG A 181 11.29 23.82 -20.69
C ARG A 181 12.72 23.42 -20.30
N CYS A 182 13.07 22.16 -20.50
CA CYS A 182 14.33 21.57 -20.05
C CYS A 182 14.65 20.31 -20.87
N ALA A 183 15.86 19.76 -20.77
CA ALA A 183 16.23 18.44 -21.26
C ALA A 183 15.93 17.35 -20.21
N THR A 184 16.00 16.08 -20.59
CA THR A 184 15.84 14.97 -19.63
C THR A 184 16.97 14.94 -18.61
N ASP A 185 18.20 15.26 -19.04
CA ASP A 185 19.37 15.35 -18.15
C ASP A 185 19.17 16.44 -17.09
N ASP A 186 18.58 17.59 -17.45
CA ASP A 186 18.27 18.66 -16.49
C ASP A 186 17.27 18.18 -15.41
N ILE A 187 16.29 17.34 -15.80
CA ILE A 187 15.33 16.74 -14.84
C ILE A 187 16.07 15.79 -13.89
N LYS A 188 16.94 14.93 -14.42
CA LYS A 188 17.75 14.00 -13.63
C LYS A 188 18.65 14.76 -12.65
N ASP A 189 19.35 15.79 -13.13
CA ASP A 189 20.23 16.63 -12.32
C ASP A 189 19.47 17.40 -11.24
N ALA A 190 18.25 17.88 -11.53
CA ALA A 190 17.39 18.52 -10.54
C ALA A 190 16.99 17.54 -9.42
N PHE A 191 16.64 16.30 -9.76
CA PHE A 191 16.36 15.26 -8.77
C PHE A 191 17.58 14.95 -7.90
N ILE A 192 18.76 14.78 -8.51
CA ILE A 192 20.00 14.48 -7.80
C ILE A 192 20.40 15.64 -6.88
N THR A 193 20.36 16.86 -7.39
CA THR A 193 20.77 18.07 -6.65
C THR A 193 19.86 18.29 -5.43
N GLN A 194 18.53 18.30 -5.63
CA GLN A 194 17.61 18.47 -4.51
C GLN A 194 17.65 17.29 -3.52
N ALA A 195 17.90 16.07 -4.00
CA ALA A 195 18.09 14.94 -3.11
C ALA A 195 19.34 15.14 -2.22
N GLN A 196 20.46 15.59 -2.80
CA GLN A 196 21.68 15.86 -2.05
C GLN A 196 21.49 16.96 -0.99
N GLU A 197 20.81 18.05 -1.35
CA GLU A 197 20.47 19.14 -0.42
C GLU A 197 19.67 18.64 0.80
N GLN A 198 18.77 17.68 0.57
CA GLN A 198 17.93 17.09 1.61
C GLN A 198 18.52 15.80 2.23
N GLN A 199 19.78 15.46 1.92
CA GLN A 199 20.48 14.26 2.39
C GLN A 199 19.76 12.94 2.03
N ILE A 200 19.15 12.91 0.85
CA ILE A 200 18.49 11.76 0.22
C ILE A 200 19.45 11.15 -0.80
N GLU A 201 19.67 9.84 -0.71
CA GLU A 201 20.54 9.10 -1.62
C GLU A 201 19.70 8.47 -2.75
N LEU A 202 19.71 9.09 -3.94
CA LEU A 202 19.08 8.52 -5.14
C LEU A 202 20.08 7.61 -5.86
N LEU A 203 19.67 6.37 -6.10
CA LEU A 203 20.43 5.37 -6.84
C LEU A 203 19.83 5.19 -8.23
N GLU A 204 20.68 5.13 -9.25
CA GLU A 204 20.27 4.80 -10.61
C GLU A 204 20.03 3.29 -10.72
N ILE A 205 18.87 2.92 -11.25
CA ILE A 205 18.49 1.54 -11.52
C ILE A 205 18.54 1.31 -13.04
N PRO A 206 19.08 0.17 -13.52
CA PRO A 206 19.01 -0.19 -14.93
C PRO A 206 17.57 -0.24 -15.43
N GLU A 207 17.32 0.26 -16.64
CA GLU A 207 16.00 0.39 -17.27
C GLU A 207 15.12 -0.87 -17.16
N HIS A 208 15.71 -2.05 -17.35
CA HIS A 208 14.99 -3.33 -17.35
C HIS A 208 14.89 -4.01 -15.98
N SER A 209 15.31 -3.36 -14.90
CA SER A 209 15.19 -3.93 -13.56
C SER A 209 13.78 -3.71 -13.01
N ASP A 210 13.24 -4.74 -12.37
CA ASP A 210 11.96 -4.66 -11.67
C ASP A 210 12.18 -4.08 -10.27
N ILE A 211 11.34 -3.12 -9.88
CA ILE A 211 11.33 -2.54 -8.53
C ILE A 211 11.16 -3.63 -7.47
N LYS A 212 10.41 -4.70 -7.78
CA LYS A 212 10.22 -5.86 -6.90
C LYS A 212 11.51 -6.60 -6.54
N GLN A 213 12.54 -6.50 -7.37
CA GLN A 213 13.85 -7.10 -7.10
C GLN A 213 14.68 -6.26 -6.11
N ILE A 214 14.34 -4.98 -5.97
CA ILE A 214 15.14 -3.98 -5.23
C ILE A 214 14.47 -3.63 -3.89
N ALA A 215 13.14 -3.51 -3.91
CA ALA A 215 12.31 -3.22 -2.75
C ALA A 215 11.51 -4.46 -2.34
N GLN A 216 11.59 -4.82 -1.06
CA GLN A 216 10.74 -5.86 -0.48
C GLN A 216 9.37 -5.27 -0.12
N PRO A 217 8.28 -6.06 -0.17
CA PRO A 217 6.98 -5.64 0.34
C PRO A 217 7.07 -5.05 1.76
N GLY A 218 6.37 -3.93 1.99
CA GLY A 218 6.43 -3.19 3.26
C GLY A 218 7.67 -2.28 3.45
N ALA A 219 8.65 -2.30 2.56
CA ALA A 219 9.75 -1.33 2.59
C ALA A 219 9.27 0.02 2.05
N ALA A 220 9.58 1.10 2.77
CA ALA A 220 9.30 2.45 2.29
C ALA A 220 10.34 2.87 1.23
N TYR A 221 9.88 3.46 0.13
CA TYR A 221 10.74 3.92 -0.95
C TYR A 221 10.16 5.11 -1.71
N PHE A 222 11.04 5.80 -2.43
CA PHE A 222 10.71 6.76 -3.46
C PHE A 222 11.31 6.28 -4.78
N TYR A 223 10.54 6.38 -5.84
CA TYR A 223 10.90 5.91 -7.18
C TYR A 223 10.49 6.98 -8.20
N VAL A 224 11.35 7.26 -9.16
CA VAL A 224 11.05 8.10 -10.31
C VAL A 224 11.55 7.44 -11.59
N GLU A 225 10.77 7.57 -12.64
CA GLU A 225 11.00 7.05 -13.99
C GLU A 225 10.94 8.21 -14.97
N LEU A 226 12.03 8.44 -15.70
CA LEU A 226 12.15 9.51 -16.69
C LEU A 226 11.56 9.07 -18.04
N ASP A 227 11.48 10.00 -18.99
CA ASP A 227 10.96 9.73 -20.34
C ASP A 227 11.92 8.88 -21.18
N THR A 228 13.20 8.85 -20.84
CA THR A 228 14.23 7.97 -21.42
C THR A 228 14.16 6.52 -20.93
N GLY A 229 13.37 6.24 -19.89
CA GLY A 229 13.34 4.93 -19.23
C GLY A 229 14.34 4.79 -18.07
N GLU A 230 15.19 5.79 -17.85
CA GLU A 230 16.07 5.84 -16.68
C GLU A 230 15.24 5.94 -15.39
N LYS A 231 15.70 5.23 -14.36
CA LYS A 231 15.01 5.07 -13.09
C LYS A 231 15.91 5.52 -11.95
N LEU A 232 15.39 6.37 -11.07
CA LEU A 232 16.05 6.71 -9.81
C LEU A 232 15.24 6.16 -8.65
N PHE A 233 15.94 5.68 -7.63
CA PHE A 233 15.31 5.04 -6.49
C PHE A 233 16.01 5.39 -5.18
N HIS A 234 15.21 5.62 -4.16
CA HIS A 234 15.66 5.84 -2.81
C HIS A 234 14.92 4.94 -1.84
N ARG A 235 15.67 4.18 -1.02
CA ARG A 235 15.10 3.43 0.10
C ARG A 235 14.97 4.32 1.32
N ILE A 236 13.75 4.58 1.74
CA ILE A 236 13.44 5.50 2.84
C ILE A 236 13.71 4.81 4.17
N LYS A 237 14.73 5.30 4.90
CA LYS A 237 15.10 4.81 6.25
C LYS A 237 14.65 5.73 7.38
N LYS A 238 14.45 7.01 7.09
CA LYS A 238 14.14 8.08 8.06
C LYS A 238 12.91 8.88 7.59
N ASN A 239 12.71 10.07 8.13
CA ASN A 239 11.71 11.00 7.61
C ASN A 239 12.02 11.34 6.15
N PHE A 240 10.98 11.31 5.33
CA PHE A 240 11.04 11.66 3.91
C PHE A 240 9.99 12.74 3.61
N PRO A 241 10.31 13.75 2.79
CA PRO A 241 9.37 14.81 2.44
C PRO A 241 8.23 14.23 1.60
N LEU A 242 6.99 14.46 2.03
CA LEU A 242 5.84 13.93 1.31
C LEU A 242 5.74 14.54 -0.10
N GLN A 243 6.15 15.79 -0.28
CA GLN A 243 6.05 16.48 -1.56
C GLN A 243 7.34 16.43 -2.39
N PHE A 244 8.36 15.65 -2.01
CA PHE A 244 9.67 15.66 -2.68
C PHE A 244 9.58 15.60 -4.21
N GLY A 245 8.90 14.60 -4.78
CA GLY A 245 8.76 14.48 -6.23
C GLY A 245 8.04 15.67 -6.89
N ARG A 246 7.13 16.32 -6.17
CA ARG A 246 6.45 17.54 -6.63
C ARG A 246 7.32 18.78 -6.49
N GLU A 247 8.05 18.92 -5.40
CA GLU A 247 8.99 20.02 -5.15
C GLU A 247 10.07 20.08 -6.24
N VAL A 248 10.61 18.93 -6.64
CA VAL A 248 11.59 18.83 -7.74
C VAL A 248 10.98 19.32 -9.05
N LEU A 249 9.81 18.80 -9.42
CA LEU A 249 9.18 19.15 -10.70
C LEU A 249 8.62 20.58 -10.72
N ALA A 250 8.23 21.12 -9.57
CA ALA A 250 7.77 22.50 -9.44
C ALA A 250 8.90 23.53 -9.46
N SER A 251 10.15 23.10 -9.29
CA SER A 251 11.33 23.98 -9.23
C SER A 251 11.49 24.85 -10.48
N GLU A 252 12.22 25.96 -10.31
CA GLU A 252 12.54 26.90 -11.38
C GLU A 252 13.25 26.25 -12.57
N ALA A 253 14.04 25.20 -12.31
CA ALA A 253 14.75 24.46 -13.34
C ALA A 253 13.81 23.69 -14.29
N ILE A 254 12.63 23.27 -13.82
CA ILE A 254 11.76 22.34 -14.56
C ILE A 254 10.48 23.02 -15.05
N LEU A 255 9.53 23.33 -14.15
CA LEU A 255 8.25 23.95 -14.52
C LEU A 255 8.16 25.44 -14.15
N ASN A 256 9.04 25.92 -13.27
CA ASN A 256 9.05 27.30 -12.78
C ASN A 256 7.71 27.73 -12.17
N ILE A 257 7.23 26.93 -11.22
CA ILE A 257 5.96 27.11 -10.49
C ILE A 257 6.15 26.73 -9.01
N PRO A 258 7.09 27.36 -8.28
CA PRO A 258 7.41 26.98 -6.89
C PRO A 258 6.19 27.03 -5.95
N ASP A 259 5.24 27.92 -6.22
CA ASP A 259 3.99 28.05 -5.46
C ASP A 259 3.09 26.80 -5.52
N LYS A 260 3.25 25.96 -6.55
CA LYS A 260 2.46 24.72 -6.72
C LYS A 260 3.07 23.47 -6.04
N SER A 261 4.16 23.66 -5.29
CA SER A 261 4.82 22.58 -4.54
C SER A 261 3.89 21.91 -3.52
N ASP A 262 3.05 22.68 -2.82
CA ASP A 262 1.98 22.14 -1.96
C ASP A 262 0.66 22.02 -2.74
N TRP A 263 0.19 20.78 -2.92
CA TRP A 263 -1.07 20.48 -3.59
C TRP A 263 -2.28 21.16 -2.94
N ARG A 264 -2.22 21.44 -1.62
CA ARG A 264 -3.33 22.10 -0.91
C ARG A 264 -3.56 23.53 -1.38
N GLN A 265 -2.51 24.18 -1.89
CA GLN A 265 -2.56 25.54 -2.43
C GLN A 265 -2.98 25.55 -3.91
N CYS A 266 -3.05 24.38 -4.54
CA CYS A 266 -3.42 24.20 -5.94
C CYS A 266 -4.91 23.84 -6.12
N GLN A 267 -5.75 23.97 -5.09
CA GLN A 267 -7.15 23.61 -5.18
C GLN A 267 -7.90 24.59 -6.09
N ILE A 268 -8.61 24.02 -7.06
CA ILE A 268 -9.49 24.73 -7.98
C ILE A 268 -10.95 24.33 -7.69
N SER A 269 -11.91 25.03 -8.30
CA SER A 269 -13.31 24.69 -8.12
C SER A 269 -13.64 23.32 -8.75
N LYS A 270 -14.69 22.66 -8.23
CA LYS A 270 -15.12 21.36 -8.75
C LYS A 270 -15.55 21.45 -10.21
N GLU A 271 -16.14 22.57 -10.60
CA GLU A 271 -16.58 22.84 -11.98
C GLU A 271 -15.38 22.95 -12.94
N GLU A 272 -14.28 23.56 -12.49
CA GLU A 272 -13.02 23.62 -13.25
C GLU A 272 -12.39 22.24 -13.35
N GLU A 273 -12.36 21.46 -12.26
CA GLU A 273 -11.89 20.06 -12.27
C GLU A 273 -12.68 19.20 -13.25
N GLU A 274 -14.00 19.31 -13.26
CA GLU A 274 -14.88 18.60 -14.21
C GLU A 274 -14.61 19.00 -15.67
N THR A 275 -14.30 20.27 -15.90
CA THR A 275 -13.96 20.78 -17.23
C THR A 275 -12.62 20.24 -17.70
N LEU A 276 -11.60 20.26 -16.84
CA LEU A 276 -10.30 19.66 -17.10
C LEU A 276 -10.40 18.16 -17.36
N ALA A 277 -11.15 17.44 -16.53
CA ALA A 277 -11.37 16.00 -16.70
C ALA A 277 -12.04 15.70 -18.04
N ARG A 278 -13.02 16.51 -18.46
CA ARG A 278 -13.69 16.36 -19.76
C ARG A 278 -12.75 16.65 -20.93
N HIS A 279 -11.93 17.70 -20.83
CA HIS A 279 -10.93 18.04 -21.85
C HIS A 279 -9.91 16.91 -21.99
N PHE A 280 -9.35 16.45 -20.86
CA PHE A 280 -8.39 15.36 -20.85
C PHE A 280 -8.99 14.06 -21.42
N ARG A 281 -10.21 13.68 -21.02
CA ARG A 281 -10.91 12.50 -21.58
C ARG A 281 -11.01 12.57 -23.11
N LYS A 282 -11.41 13.72 -23.65
CA LYS A 282 -11.54 13.92 -25.09
C LYS A 282 -10.20 13.81 -25.82
N ASP A 283 -9.15 14.38 -25.27
CA ASP A 283 -7.81 14.34 -25.88
C ASP A 283 -7.17 12.95 -25.77
N PHE A 284 -7.46 12.24 -24.68
CA PHE A 284 -6.94 10.90 -24.40
C PHE A 284 -7.70 9.77 -25.12
N GLU A 285 -8.97 9.98 -25.48
CA GLU A 285 -9.85 9.01 -26.14
C GLU A 285 -9.19 8.22 -27.29
N PRO A 286 -8.41 8.82 -28.23
CA PRO A 286 -7.77 8.08 -29.32
C PRO A 286 -6.64 7.14 -28.88
N PHE A 287 -6.18 7.25 -27.63
CA PHE A 287 -5.12 6.45 -27.04
C PHE A 287 -5.67 5.45 -26.01
N ASP A 288 -6.91 5.62 -25.57
CA ASP A 288 -7.48 4.87 -24.46
C ASP A 288 -7.78 3.41 -24.86
N PHE A 289 -6.89 2.52 -24.46
CA PHE A 289 -7.01 1.09 -24.78
C PHE A 289 -8.21 0.43 -24.10
N THR A 290 -8.80 1.03 -23.06
CA THR A 290 -9.95 0.45 -22.35
C THR A 290 -11.26 0.59 -23.15
N LEU A 291 -11.24 1.30 -24.27
CA LEU A 291 -12.39 1.46 -25.17
C LEU A 291 -12.44 0.39 -26.26
N ASP A 292 -11.34 -0.32 -26.49
CA ASP A 292 -11.21 -1.34 -27.55
C ASP A 292 -11.63 -2.75 -27.10
N ASP A 293 -11.99 -2.93 -25.83
CA ASP A 293 -12.43 -4.20 -25.20
C ASP A 293 -13.96 -4.30 -25.01
#